data_AF-A0A067KMC3-F1
#
_entry.id   AF-A0A067KMC3-F1
#
_cell.length_a   1.000
_cell.length_b   1.000
_cell.length_c   1.000
_cell.angle_alpha   90.00
_cell.angle_beta   90.00
_cell.angle_gamma   90.00
#
_symmetry.space_group_name_H-M   'P 1'
#
loop_
_entity.id
_entity.type
_entity.pdbx_description
1 polymer ?
#
loop_
_entity_poly.entity_id
_entity_poly.type
_entity_poly.pdbx_seq_one_letter_code
_entity_poly.pdbx_strand_id
1 'polypeptide(L)'
;MGVVSYELVVTSSIPPAKLYKALVLDADTLLPKIVPEAFESSQFKYSKHKIEAIDKENFKFSHSVIEGDMLMNVIEKITYDIELEQSPDGGCVCKESSKYYTIGDFELNADQIKAGKEKALGLFKAVEAYLLANPNAC
;
A
#
# COMPACT_ATOMS: atom_id res chain seq x y z
N MET A 1 -9.68 19.04 -12.67
CA MET A 1 -9.31 17.96 -11.76
C MET A 1 -8.99 16.75 -12.61
N GLY A 2 -7.70 16.42 -12.72
CA GLY A 2 -7.24 15.22 -13.40
C GLY A 2 -7.29 14.02 -12.46
N VAL A 3 -7.51 12.84 -13.01
CA VAL A 3 -7.33 11.57 -12.28
C VAL A 3 -6.30 10.75 -13.02
N VAL A 4 -5.21 10.43 -12.33
CA VAL A 4 -4.15 9.58 -12.87
C VAL A 4 -4.19 8.25 -12.12
N SER A 5 -4.27 7.13 -12.84
CA SER A 5 -4.42 5.80 -12.24
C SER A 5 -3.25 4.89 -12.63
N TYR A 6 -2.80 4.09 -11.68
CA TYR A 6 -1.75 3.10 -11.87
C TYR A 6 -2.13 1.78 -11.25
N GLU A 7 -1.64 0.69 -11.83
CA GLU A 7 -1.83 -0.65 -11.31
C GLU A 7 -0.47 -1.30 -11.05
N LEU A 8 -0.39 -1.99 -9.92
CA LEU A 8 0.74 -2.82 -9.53
C LEU A 8 0.21 -4.22 -9.21
N VAL A 9 0.86 -5.22 -9.80
CA VAL A 9 0.61 -6.63 -9.49
C VAL A 9 1.90 -7.22 -8.94
N VAL A 10 1.82 -7.82 -7.75
CA VAL A 10 2.94 -8.48 -7.07
C VAL A 10 2.51 -9.86 -6.65
N THR A 11 3.36 -10.85 -6.89
CA THR A 11 3.16 -12.20 -6.39
C THR A 11 3.96 -12.43 -5.11
N SER A 12 3.41 -13.26 -4.22
CA SER A 12 4.02 -13.71 -2.99
C SER A 12 3.75 -15.19 -2.78
N SER A 13 4.68 -15.88 -2.12
CA SER A 13 4.49 -17.27 -1.68
C SER A 13 3.62 -17.39 -0.42
N ILE A 14 3.25 -16.27 0.20
CA ILE A 14 2.44 -16.24 1.43
C ILE A 14 0.95 -16.24 1.05
N PRO A 15 0.10 -17.05 1.72
CA PRO A 15 -1.34 -17.05 1.46
C PRO A 15 -2.01 -15.68 1.69
N PRO A 16 -3.08 -15.37 0.94
CA PRO A 16 -3.75 -14.05 0.99
C PRO A 16 -4.25 -13.70 2.38
N ALA A 17 -4.82 -14.66 3.13
CA ALA A 17 -5.32 -14.41 4.48
C ALA A 17 -4.23 -13.91 5.45
N LYS A 18 -3.02 -14.48 5.34
CA LYS A 18 -1.89 -14.11 6.21
C LYS A 18 -1.33 -12.74 5.82
N LEU A 19 -1.20 -12.47 4.52
CA LEU A 19 -0.81 -11.14 4.03
C LEU A 19 -1.83 -10.06 4.37
N TYR A 20 -3.12 -10.35 4.19
CA TYR A 20 -4.20 -9.43 4.51
C TYR A 20 -4.17 -9.03 5.98
N LYS A 21 -4.02 -10.03 6.88
CA LYS A 21 -3.87 -9.77 8.30
C LYS A 21 -2.67 -8.88 8.59
N ALA A 22 -1.50 -9.16 8.02
CA ALA A 22 -0.29 -8.39 8.28
C ALA A 22 -0.29 -6.97 7.69
N LEU A 23 -0.77 -6.81 6.46
CA LEU A 23 -0.72 -5.56 5.70
C LEU A 23 -1.91 -4.63 5.96
N VAL A 24 -3.04 -5.18 6.42
CA VAL A 24 -4.29 -4.42 6.61
C VAL A 24 -4.72 -4.39 8.07
N LEU A 25 -4.79 -5.54 8.74
CA LEU A 25 -5.39 -5.63 10.08
C LEU A 25 -4.41 -5.29 11.20
N ASP A 26 -3.17 -5.76 11.08
CA ASP A 26 -2.11 -5.62 12.09
C ASP A 26 -1.03 -4.62 11.65
N ALA A 27 -1.31 -3.81 10.61
CA ALA A 27 -0.34 -2.93 9.98
C ALA A 27 0.24 -1.87 10.95
N ASP A 28 -0.60 -1.34 11.83
CA ASP A 28 -0.23 -0.37 12.86
C ASP A 28 0.77 -0.95 13.88
N THR A 29 0.73 -2.25 14.11
CA THR A 29 1.58 -2.96 15.06
C THR A 29 2.82 -3.56 14.40
N LEU A 30 2.69 -4.03 13.15
CA LEU A 30 3.74 -4.74 12.43
C LEU A 30 4.64 -3.79 11.63
N LEU A 31 4.09 -2.84 10.89
CA LEU A 31 4.90 -1.99 10.01
C LEU A 31 5.96 -1.20 10.78
N PRO A 32 5.69 -0.58 11.94
CA PRO A 32 6.74 0.12 12.70
C PRO A 32 7.87 -0.80 13.19
N LYS A 33 7.61 -2.10 13.36
CA LYS A 33 8.62 -3.09 13.77
C LYS A 33 9.44 -3.60 12.58
N ILE A 34 8.80 -3.78 11.42
CA ILE A 34 9.41 -4.37 10.23
C ILE A 34 10.24 -3.33 9.47
N VAL A 35 9.74 -2.10 9.38
CA VAL A 35 10.38 -1.01 8.63
C VAL A 35 10.44 0.29 9.45
N PRO A 36 11.11 0.31 10.62
CA PRO A 36 11.18 1.51 11.46
C PRO A 36 11.74 2.72 10.69
N GLU A 37 12.74 2.52 9.84
CA GLU A 37 13.33 3.56 9.00
C GLU A 37 12.31 4.20 8.04
N ALA A 38 11.32 3.44 7.55
CA ALA A 38 10.27 3.99 6.69
C ALA A 38 9.37 5.00 7.41
N PHE A 39 9.39 5.03 8.75
CA PHE A 39 8.67 5.99 9.59
C PHE A 39 9.60 7.04 10.20
N GLU A 40 10.84 6.68 10.55
CA GLU A 40 11.80 7.57 11.22
C GLU A 40 12.60 8.45 10.25
N SER A 41 12.95 7.94 9.05
CA SER A 41 13.76 8.66 8.06
C SER A 41 12.98 9.07 6.81
N SER A 42 11.65 9.01 6.87
CA SER A 42 10.79 9.38 5.75
C SER A 42 10.82 10.90 5.51
N GLN A 43 11.02 11.31 4.25
CA GLN A 43 10.82 12.70 3.82
C GLN A 43 9.37 13.19 4.08
N PHE A 44 8.43 12.26 4.22
CA PHE A 44 7.04 12.51 4.60
C PHE A 44 6.87 12.27 6.10
N LYS A 45 6.58 13.32 6.85
CA LYS A 45 6.50 13.30 8.31
C LYS A 45 5.16 12.80 8.82
N TYR A 46 4.09 13.04 8.06
CA TYR A 46 2.77 12.57 8.40
C TYR A 46 1.93 12.27 7.17
N SER A 47 0.96 11.37 7.35
CA SER A 47 -0.13 11.13 6.41
C SER A 47 -1.37 10.73 7.20
N LYS A 48 -2.53 11.20 6.76
CA LYS A 48 -3.83 10.86 7.30
C LYS A 48 -4.58 10.02 6.29
N HIS A 49 -4.92 8.83 6.73
CA HIS A 49 -5.60 7.84 5.92
C HIS A 49 -7.06 7.78 6.33
N LYS A 50 -7.94 7.68 5.35
CA LYS A 50 -9.35 7.36 5.51
C LYS A 50 -9.58 5.97 4.92
N ILE A 51 -10.10 5.07 5.73
CA ILE A 51 -10.54 3.77 5.25
C ILE A 51 -11.83 3.98 4.44
N GLU A 52 -11.82 3.58 3.16
CA GLU A 52 -12.99 3.68 2.28
C GLU A 52 -13.80 2.38 2.33
N ALA A 53 -13.13 1.22 2.32
CA ALA A 53 -13.78 -0.08 2.40
C ALA A 53 -12.85 -1.15 3.00
N ILE A 54 -13.42 -2.08 3.76
CA ILE A 54 -12.76 -3.30 4.24
C ILE A 54 -13.67 -4.48 3.91
N ASP A 55 -13.17 -5.40 3.09
CA ASP A 55 -13.83 -6.67 2.80
C ASP A 55 -12.90 -7.82 3.20
N LYS A 56 -13.17 -8.38 4.38
CA LYS A 56 -12.36 -9.47 4.95
C LYS A 56 -12.62 -10.81 4.27
N GLU A 57 -13.79 -10.98 3.65
CA GLU A 57 -14.19 -12.24 3.01
C GLU A 57 -13.51 -12.41 1.66
N ASN A 58 -13.38 -11.31 0.91
CA ASN A 58 -12.74 -11.28 -0.41
C ASN A 58 -11.31 -10.72 -0.38
N PHE A 59 -10.74 -10.50 0.81
CA PHE A 59 -9.41 -9.90 1.01
C PHE A 59 -9.20 -8.60 0.23
N LYS A 60 -10.22 -7.73 0.22
CA LYS A 60 -10.14 -6.40 -0.39
C LYS A 60 -10.04 -5.31 0.66
N PHE A 61 -9.30 -4.27 0.34
CA PHE A 61 -9.10 -3.13 1.20
C PHE A 61 -8.94 -1.88 0.35
N SER A 62 -9.69 -0.82 0.68
CA SER A 62 -9.58 0.47 0.02
C SER A 62 -9.37 1.56 1.05
N HIS A 63 -8.39 2.41 0.82
CA HIS A 63 -8.11 3.56 1.68
C HIS A 63 -7.64 4.76 0.85
N SER A 64 -7.87 5.95 1.38
CA SER A 64 -7.42 7.19 0.77
C SER A 64 -6.51 7.97 1.69
N VAL A 65 -5.44 8.56 1.14
CA VAL A 65 -4.71 9.64 1.79
C VAL A 65 -5.44 10.94 1.49
N ILE A 66 -5.94 11.55 2.56
CA ILE A 66 -6.74 12.79 2.52
C ILE A 66 -5.97 14.00 3.08
N GLU A 67 -4.84 13.75 3.74
CA GLU A 67 -3.95 14.76 4.30
C GLU A 67 -2.54 14.17 4.38
N GLY A 68 -1.49 14.95 4.21
CA GLY A 68 -0.12 14.47 4.36
C GLY A 68 0.86 15.11 3.39
N ASP A 69 2.14 15.05 3.76
CA ASP A 69 3.23 15.69 3.00
C ASP A 69 3.34 15.15 1.56
N MET A 70 2.92 13.90 1.34
CA MET A 70 2.91 13.25 0.02
C MET A 70 1.94 13.89 -0.99
N LEU A 71 0.97 14.67 -0.52
CA LEU A 71 0.01 15.36 -1.40
C LEU A 71 0.61 16.61 -2.06
N MET A 72 1.71 17.15 -1.52
CA MET A 72 2.49 18.26 -2.07
C MET A 72 1.65 19.52 -2.43
N ASN A 73 0.46 19.69 -1.83
CA ASN A 73 -0.52 20.73 -2.15
C ASN A 73 -0.98 20.78 -3.62
N VAL A 74 -0.64 19.78 -4.43
CA VAL A 74 -1.02 19.64 -5.85
C VAL A 74 -1.85 18.39 -6.10
N ILE A 75 -1.92 17.49 -5.12
CA ILE A 75 -2.76 16.31 -5.10
C ILE A 75 -3.84 16.53 -4.03
N GLU A 76 -5.10 16.43 -4.40
CA GLU A 76 -6.23 16.55 -3.48
C GLU A 76 -6.37 15.29 -2.62
N LYS A 77 -6.24 14.13 -3.26
CA LYS A 77 -6.43 12.82 -2.64
C LYS A 77 -5.66 11.76 -3.40
N ILE A 78 -5.22 10.72 -2.70
CA ILE A 78 -4.74 9.49 -3.33
C ILE A 78 -5.58 8.34 -2.79
N THR A 79 -6.21 7.56 -3.66
CA THR A 79 -6.96 6.37 -3.26
C THR A 79 -6.21 5.13 -3.70
N TYR A 80 -6.11 4.15 -2.82
CA TYR A 80 -5.50 2.85 -3.09
C TYR A 80 -6.54 1.77 -2.87
N ASP A 81 -6.79 0.98 -3.91
CA ASP A 81 -7.63 -0.22 -3.89
C ASP A 81 -6.72 -1.45 -3.96
N ILE A 82 -6.76 -2.28 -2.93
CA ILE A 82 -5.92 -3.48 -2.77
C ILE A 82 -6.82 -4.71 -2.77
N GLU A 83 -6.45 -5.72 -3.55
CA GLU A 83 -7.12 -7.01 -3.66
C GLU A 83 -6.07 -8.14 -3.61
N LEU A 84 -6.27 -9.09 -2.69
CA LEU A 84 -5.40 -10.24 -2.52
C LEU A 84 -6.11 -11.51 -2.97
N GLU A 85 -5.63 -12.12 -4.05
CA GLU A 85 -6.18 -13.35 -4.60
C GLU A 85 -5.25 -14.53 -4.31
N GLN A 86 -5.81 -15.72 -4.12
CA GLN A 86 -5.01 -16.93 -4.01
C GLN A 86 -4.38 -17.28 -5.36
N SER A 87 -3.07 -17.57 -5.36
CA SER A 87 -2.39 -18.06 -6.56
C SER A 87 -2.48 -19.60 -6.67
N PRO A 88 -2.37 -20.17 -7.88
CA PRO A 88 -2.46 -21.62 -8.08
C PRO A 88 -1.40 -22.45 -7.31
N ASP A 89 -0.26 -21.83 -7.00
CA ASP A 89 0.85 -22.41 -6.24
C ASP A 89 0.67 -22.30 -4.71
N GLY A 90 -0.48 -21.82 -4.24
CA GLY A 90 -0.81 -21.71 -2.82
C GLY A 90 -0.35 -20.41 -2.16
N GLY A 91 0.27 -19.52 -2.93
CA GLY A 91 0.63 -18.16 -2.53
C GLY A 91 -0.49 -17.14 -2.77
N CYS A 92 -0.09 -15.91 -3.05
CA CYS A 92 -0.98 -14.77 -3.24
C CYS A 92 -0.58 -13.93 -4.46
N VAL A 93 -1.57 -13.44 -5.19
CA VAL A 93 -1.45 -12.35 -6.16
C VAL A 93 -2.05 -11.10 -5.52
N CYS A 94 -1.20 -10.11 -5.23
CA CYS A 94 -1.61 -8.80 -4.75
C CYS A 94 -1.81 -7.86 -5.93
N LYS A 95 -3.02 -7.32 -6.08
CA LYS A 95 -3.38 -6.30 -7.05
C LYS A 95 -3.63 -5.00 -6.31
N GLU A 96 -2.87 -3.97 -6.64
CA GLU A 96 -3.03 -2.62 -6.11
C GLU A 96 -3.38 -1.67 -7.26
N SER A 97 -4.44 -0.89 -7.12
CA SER A 97 -4.77 0.23 -7.98
C SER A 97 -4.62 1.53 -7.20
N SER A 98 -3.75 2.43 -7.65
CA SER A 98 -3.52 3.74 -7.04
C SER A 98 -4.09 4.83 -7.94
N LYS A 99 -4.97 5.69 -7.40
CA LYS A 99 -5.63 6.80 -8.11
C LYS A 99 -5.24 8.13 -7.47
N TYR A 100 -4.62 8.99 -8.24
CA TYR A 100 -4.16 10.31 -7.82
C TYR A 100 -5.10 11.38 -8.38
N TYR A 101 -5.73 12.13 -7.49
CA TYR A 101 -6.66 13.20 -7.83
C TYR A 101 -5.89 14.53 -7.77
N THR A 102 -5.62 15.15 -8.92
CA THR A 102 -4.79 16.37 -8.99
C THR A 102 -5.62 17.65 -8.88
N ILE A 103 -5.04 18.66 -8.25
CA ILE A 103 -5.59 20.01 -8.13
C ILE A 103 -5.25 20.78 -9.42
N GLY A 104 -6.27 21.35 -10.06
CA GLY A 104 -6.11 22.08 -11.32
C GLY A 104 -5.71 21.17 -12.50
N ASP A 105 -4.82 21.69 -13.34
CA ASP A 105 -4.25 21.02 -14.53
C ASP A 105 -2.84 20.48 -14.26
N PHE A 106 -2.51 20.20 -12.99
CA PHE A 106 -1.20 19.66 -12.64
C PHE A 106 -1.00 18.26 -13.21
N GLU A 107 0.08 18.08 -13.96
CA GLU A 107 0.53 16.78 -14.47
C GLU A 107 1.51 16.14 -13.49
N LEU A 108 1.16 14.96 -12.98
CA LEU A 108 2.07 14.16 -12.17
C LEU A 108 3.24 13.66 -13.01
N ASN A 109 4.47 13.90 -12.56
CA ASN A 109 5.65 13.36 -13.23
C ASN A 109 5.79 11.85 -12.93
N ALA A 110 6.15 11.08 -13.96
CA ALA A 110 6.43 9.66 -13.89
C ALA A 110 7.43 9.27 -12.80
N ASP A 111 8.43 10.12 -12.51
CA ASP A 111 9.42 9.87 -11.45
C ASP A 111 8.79 9.81 -10.06
N GLN A 112 7.81 10.68 -9.76
CA GLN A 112 7.14 10.70 -8.46
C GLN A 112 6.28 9.47 -8.26
N ILE A 113 5.56 9.07 -9.31
CA ILE A 113 4.73 7.85 -9.32
C ILE A 113 5.63 6.62 -9.16
N LYS A 114 6.75 6.58 -9.87
CA LYS A 114 7.71 5.49 -9.77
C LYS A 114 8.27 5.36 -8.36
N ALA A 115 8.67 6.47 -7.74
CA ALA A 115 9.15 6.49 -6.36
C ALA A 115 8.07 5.99 -5.36
N GLY A 116 6.81 6.38 -5.56
CA GLY A 116 5.68 5.86 -4.78
C GLY A 116 5.51 4.35 -4.91
N LYS A 117 5.56 3.84 -6.15
CA LYS A 117 5.47 2.40 -6.46
C LYS A 117 6.64 1.60 -5.88
N GLU A 118 7.87 2.12 -5.98
CA GLU A 118 9.06 1.48 -5.40
C GLU A 118 9.00 1.44 -3.88
N LYS A 119 8.47 2.49 -3.23
CA LYS A 119 8.25 2.50 -1.78
C LYS A 119 7.20 1.46 -1.36
N ALA A 120 6.07 1.39 -2.06
CA ALA A 120 5.03 0.38 -1.78
C ALA A 120 5.54 -1.06 -1.97
N LEU A 121 6.30 -1.30 -3.05
CA LEU A 121 6.92 -2.61 -3.30
C LEU A 121 7.96 -2.96 -2.23
N GLY A 122 8.77 -1.99 -1.80
CA GLY A 122 9.76 -2.17 -0.73
C GLY A 122 9.09 -2.56 0.59
N LEU A 123 8.00 -1.87 0.96
CA LEU A 123 7.20 -2.20 2.14
C LEU A 123 6.65 -3.63 2.04
N PHE A 124 6.04 -3.97 0.91
CA PHE A 124 5.47 -5.29 0.68
C PHE A 124 6.53 -6.39 0.84
N LYS A 125 7.71 -6.20 0.24
CA LYS A 125 8.81 -7.18 0.31
C LYS A 125 9.39 -7.32 1.72
N ALA A 126 9.44 -6.24 2.50
CA ALA A 126 9.86 -6.29 3.89
C ALA A 126 8.87 -7.11 4.75
N VAL A 127 7.56 -6.89 4.57
CA VAL A 127 6.52 -7.66 5.27
C VAL A 127 6.54 -9.12 4.86
N GLU A 128 6.69 -9.41 3.57
CA GLU A 128 6.85 -10.78 3.07
C GLU A 128 8.05 -11.48 3.72
N ALA A 129 9.23 -10.85 3.70
CA ALA A 129 10.43 -11.42 4.32
C ALA A 129 10.24 -11.67 5.82
N TYR A 130 9.58 -10.74 6.54
CA TYR A 130 9.30 -10.89 7.95
C TYR A 130 8.39 -12.09 8.25
N LEU A 131 7.31 -12.27 7.49
CA LEU A 131 6.36 -13.38 7.68
C LEU A 131 6.95 -14.74 7.28
N LEU A 132 7.89 -14.78 6.34
CA LEU A 132 8.65 -15.98 5.97
C LEU A 132 9.63 -16.37 7.09
N ALA A 133 10.32 -15.39 7.67
CA ALA A 133 11.22 -15.63 8.81
C ALA A 133 10.48 -15.96 10.10
N ASN A 134 9.22 -15.53 10.23
CA ASN A 134 8.38 -15.71 11.42
C ASN A 134 7.07 -16.42 11.05
N PRO A 135 7.06 -17.74 10.87
CA PRO A 135 5.88 -18.47 10.40
C PRO A 135 4.69 -18.38 11.36
N ASN A 136 4.93 -18.11 12.66
CA ASN A 136 3.89 -17.91 13.68
C ASN A 136 3.47 -16.44 13.87
N ALA A 137 4.07 -15.51 13.13
CA ALA A 137 3.61 -14.12 13.13
C ALA A 137 2.29 -14.02 12.37
N CYS A 138 1.33 -13.30 12.96
CA CYS A 138 -0.08 -13.18 12.56
C CYS A 138 -0.89 -14.44 12.85
#